data_AF-A0A973ACJ3-F1
#
_entry.id   AF-A0A973ACJ3-F1
#
_cell.length_a   1.000
_cell.length_b   1.000
_cell.length_c   1.000
_cell.angle_alpha   90.00
_cell.angle_beta   90.00
_cell.angle_gamma   90.00
#
_symmetry.space_group_name_H-M   'P 1'
#
loop_
_entity.id
_entity.type
_entity.pdbx_description
1 polymer ?
#
loop_
_entity_poly.entity_id
_entity_poly.type
_entity_poly.pdbx_seq_one_letter_code
_entity_poly.pdbx_strand_id
1 'polypeptide(L)'
;MKIKYFLPMLIIAALLFSCNCDDKKSTTKEIATEFEYFVEQFADIKVLRYQIPGFDELSLSQKQLVYYLSEAGMAGRDMMYDQNYRYNLKIRRALENIYQNYKGDKTTEDWNNFETYLKRIWFSNGIHHHYSNDKFIPEFSKEYFDALLKETGTELTGEAYDVIFNDADAKKVNLDADKG
;
A
#
# COMPACT_ATOMS: atom_id res chain seq x y z
N MET A 1 -81.19 -41.69 5.11
CA MET A 1 -80.02 -41.79 4.21
C MET A 1 -79.17 -40.52 4.37
N LYS A 2 -78.23 -40.51 5.33
CA LYS A 2 -76.76 -40.61 5.11
C LYS A 2 -76.18 -39.46 4.26
N ILE A 3 -75.94 -38.32 4.92
CA ILE A 3 -75.12 -37.19 4.45
C ILE A 3 -73.67 -37.69 4.28
N LYS A 4 -73.13 -37.68 3.05
CA LYS A 4 -71.85 -38.33 2.71
C LYS A 4 -70.80 -37.44 2.02
N TYR A 5 -70.93 -36.11 2.03
CA TYR A 5 -69.98 -35.23 1.33
C TYR A 5 -69.49 -34.01 2.14
N PHE A 6 -69.30 -34.16 3.45
CA PHE A 6 -68.64 -33.13 4.27
C PHE A 6 -67.20 -33.49 4.68
N LEU A 7 -66.61 -34.55 4.10
CA LEU A 7 -65.27 -35.03 4.48
C LEU A 7 -64.11 -34.72 3.50
N PRO A 8 -64.28 -34.30 2.22
CA PRO A 8 -63.11 -33.94 1.41
C PRO A 8 -62.70 -32.47 1.53
N MET A 9 -63.50 -31.61 2.17
CA MET A 9 -63.21 -30.16 2.30
C MET A 9 -62.59 -29.79 3.66
N LEU A 10 -61.91 -30.73 4.33
CA LEU A 10 -61.19 -30.48 5.59
C LEU A 10 -59.72 -30.95 5.54
N ILE A 11 -59.29 -31.58 4.44
CA ILE A 11 -57.91 -32.06 4.24
C ILE A 11 -57.04 -31.03 3.49
N ILE A 12 -57.63 -30.07 2.78
CA ILE A 12 -56.87 -29.02 2.06
C ILE A 12 -56.46 -27.85 3.00
N ALA A 13 -57.13 -27.67 4.14
CA ALA A 13 -56.78 -26.62 5.11
C ALA A 13 -55.65 -27.02 6.09
N ALA A 14 -55.27 -28.30 6.16
CA ALA A 14 -54.23 -28.78 7.08
C ALA A 14 -52.81 -28.75 6.48
N LEU A 15 -52.64 -28.42 5.19
CA LEU A 15 -51.32 -28.33 4.54
C LEU A 15 -50.72 -26.91 4.57
N LEU A 16 -51.39 -25.92 5.14
CA LEU A 16 -50.88 -24.54 5.25
C LEU A 16 -50.34 -24.16 6.64
N PHE A 17 -50.24 -25.10 7.58
CA PHE A 17 -49.79 -24.81 8.95
C PHE A 17 -48.56 -25.63 9.42
N SER A 18 -47.84 -26.29 8.51
CA SER A 18 -46.65 -27.09 8.86
C SER A 18 -45.36 -26.58 8.20
N CYS A 19 -45.12 -25.28 8.33
CA CYS A 19 -43.79 -24.68 8.22
C CYS A 19 -43.75 -23.48 9.17
N ASN A 20 -43.79 -23.76 10.47
CA ASN A 20 -43.33 -22.81 11.49
C ASN A 20 -42.09 -23.42 12.14
N CYS A 21 -41.01 -23.43 11.37
CA CYS A 21 -39.66 -23.51 11.91
C CYS A 21 -39.20 -22.07 12.08
N ASP A 22 -39.14 -21.62 13.33
CA ASP A 22 -38.50 -20.37 13.73
C ASP A 22 -36.99 -20.45 13.43
N ASP A 23 -36.63 -20.33 12.16
CA ASP A 23 -35.29 -19.88 11.79
C ASP A 23 -35.29 -18.36 11.96
N LYS A 24 -34.85 -17.93 13.16
CA LYS A 24 -34.22 -16.62 13.31
C LYS A 24 -33.00 -16.58 12.39
N LYS A 25 -33.22 -16.35 11.10
CA LYS A 25 -32.23 -15.71 10.25
C LYS A 25 -31.99 -14.36 10.90
N SER A 26 -30.93 -14.29 11.68
CA SER A 26 -30.19 -13.06 11.90
C SER A 26 -29.92 -12.52 10.51
N THR A 27 -30.79 -11.64 10.04
CA THR A 27 -30.46 -10.69 8.98
C THR A 27 -29.46 -9.74 9.62
N THR A 28 -28.24 -10.24 9.81
CA THR A 28 -27.07 -9.39 9.79
C THR A 28 -27.10 -8.80 8.39
N LYS A 29 -27.73 -7.63 8.24
CA LYS A 29 -27.36 -6.72 7.18
C LYS A 29 -25.89 -6.48 7.44
N GLU A 30 -25.03 -7.25 6.78
CA GLU A 30 -23.69 -6.78 6.50
C GLU A 30 -23.91 -5.43 5.84
N ILE A 31 -23.63 -4.37 6.59
CA ILE A 31 -23.37 -3.07 6.00
C ILE A 31 -22.15 -3.38 5.12
N ALA A 32 -22.38 -3.60 3.82
CA ALA A 32 -21.30 -3.63 2.86
C ALA A 32 -20.63 -2.26 2.99
N THR A 33 -19.54 -2.20 3.74
CA THR A 33 -18.73 -1.00 3.87
C THR A 33 -18.27 -0.66 2.46
N GLU A 34 -18.66 0.52 2.00
CA GLU A 34 -18.26 1.05 0.70
C GLU A 34 -16.73 0.98 0.58
N PHE A 35 -16.23 0.48 -0.54
CA PHE A 35 -14.79 0.27 -0.71
C PHE A 35 -14.07 1.63 -0.73
N GLU A 36 -13.30 1.93 0.32
CA GLU A 36 -12.53 3.17 0.36
C GLU A 36 -11.33 3.09 -0.60
N TYR A 37 -11.35 3.85 -1.69
CA TYR A 37 -10.26 3.88 -2.67
C TYR A 37 -9.03 4.64 -2.19
N PHE A 38 -9.25 5.66 -1.36
CA PHE A 38 -8.19 6.51 -0.82
C PHE A 38 -7.49 5.80 0.34
N VAL A 39 -6.15 5.82 0.34
CA VAL A 39 -5.33 5.26 1.43
C VAL A 39 -4.74 6.38 2.26
N GLU A 40 -3.95 7.25 1.63
CA GLU A 40 -3.31 8.38 2.29
C GLU A 40 -2.87 9.44 1.28
N GLN A 41 -2.48 10.60 1.79
CA GLN A 41 -1.84 11.67 1.02
C GLN A 41 -0.63 12.20 1.79
N PHE A 42 0.48 12.39 1.10
CA PHE A 42 1.71 13.00 1.63
C PHE A 42 2.40 13.80 0.53
N ALA A 43 3.01 14.92 0.87
CA ALA A 43 3.53 15.89 -0.10
C ALA A 43 2.49 16.14 -1.22
N ASP A 44 2.89 15.97 -2.48
CA ASP A 44 2.08 16.10 -3.69
C ASP A 44 1.49 14.76 -4.20
N ILE A 45 1.57 13.69 -3.39
CA ILE A 45 1.21 12.31 -3.78
C ILE A 45 -0.05 11.85 -3.05
N LYS A 46 -1.00 11.29 -3.80
CA LYS A 46 -2.16 10.54 -3.27
C LYS A 46 -1.99 9.05 -3.57
N VAL A 47 -2.08 8.22 -2.53
CA VAL A 47 -2.05 6.77 -2.67
C VAL A 47 -3.48 6.24 -2.72
N LEU A 48 -3.76 5.47 -3.77
CA LEU A 48 -5.05 4.84 -4.01
C LEU A 48 -4.90 3.32 -4.08
N ARG A 49 -5.97 2.60 -3.76
CA ARG A 49 -6.09 1.16 -3.98
C ARG A 49 -7.21 0.84 -4.96
N TYR A 50 -7.09 -0.26 -5.66
CA TYR A 50 -8.07 -0.74 -6.63
C TYR A 50 -8.56 -2.13 -6.25
N GLN A 51 -9.79 -2.45 -6.65
CA GLN A 51 -10.32 -3.80 -6.55
C GLN A 51 -9.86 -4.65 -7.74
N ILE A 52 -9.84 -5.97 -7.56
CA ILE A 52 -9.60 -6.92 -8.66
C ILE A 52 -10.89 -7.75 -8.85
N PRO A 53 -11.95 -7.18 -9.48
CA PRO A 53 -13.16 -7.94 -9.78
C PRO A 53 -12.84 -9.12 -10.68
N GLY A 54 -13.50 -10.26 -10.49
CA GLY A 54 -13.23 -11.45 -11.31
C GLY A 54 -12.13 -12.36 -10.75
N PHE A 55 -11.39 -11.94 -9.72
CA PHE A 55 -10.29 -12.75 -9.16
C PHE A 55 -10.81 -14.01 -8.48
N ASP A 56 -11.93 -13.94 -7.77
CA ASP A 56 -12.46 -15.07 -7.01
C ASP A 56 -13.05 -16.16 -7.91
N GLU A 57 -13.53 -15.76 -9.08
CA GLU A 57 -14.07 -16.61 -10.15
C GLU A 57 -12.99 -17.41 -10.90
N LEU A 58 -11.71 -17.07 -10.72
CA LEU A 58 -10.60 -17.81 -11.32
C LEU A 58 -10.50 -19.23 -10.74
N SER A 59 -10.21 -20.20 -11.62
CA SER A 59 -9.82 -21.55 -11.18
C SER A 59 -8.52 -21.50 -10.36
N LEU A 60 -8.27 -22.53 -9.55
CA LEU A 60 -7.06 -22.61 -8.75
C LEU A 60 -5.78 -22.49 -9.61
N SER A 61 -5.73 -23.15 -10.76
CA SER A 61 -4.58 -23.07 -11.67
C SER A 61 -4.37 -21.66 -12.24
N GLN A 62 -5.44 -20.92 -12.53
CA GLN A 62 -5.34 -19.52 -12.95
C GLN A 62 -4.86 -18.62 -11.80
N LYS A 63 -5.35 -18.83 -10.58
CA LYS A 63 -4.87 -18.10 -9.39
C LYS A 63 -3.39 -18.35 -9.14
N GLN A 64 -2.92 -19.60 -9.29
CA GLN A 64 -1.50 -19.95 -9.20
C GLN A 64 -0.67 -19.25 -10.28
N LEU A 65 -1.15 -19.22 -11.53
CA LEU A 65 -0.47 -18.50 -12.60
C LEU A 65 -0.36 -16.99 -12.28
N VAL A 66 -1.45 -16.35 -11.86
CA VAL A 66 -1.47 -14.93 -11.46
C VAL A 66 -0.51 -14.67 -10.30
N TYR A 67 -0.50 -15.56 -9.29
CA TYR A 67 0.41 -15.48 -8.17
C TYR A 67 1.87 -15.48 -8.63
N TYR A 68 2.29 -16.47 -9.42
CA TYR A 68 3.68 -16.56 -9.87
C TYR A 68 4.11 -15.40 -10.77
N LEU A 69 3.21 -14.90 -11.63
CA LEU A 69 3.48 -13.71 -12.44
C LEU A 69 3.63 -12.44 -11.57
N SER A 70 2.83 -12.33 -10.51
CA SER A 70 2.91 -11.20 -9.56
C SER A 70 4.21 -11.24 -8.76
N GLU A 71 4.60 -12.41 -8.23
CA GLU A 71 5.88 -12.60 -7.53
C GLU A 71 7.07 -12.27 -8.44
N ALA A 72 7.03 -12.70 -9.70
CA ALA A 72 8.06 -12.37 -10.69
C ALA A 72 8.16 -10.85 -10.94
N GLY A 73 7.03 -10.14 -11.01
CA GLY A 73 7.00 -8.68 -11.12
C GLY A 73 7.58 -7.99 -9.88
N MET A 74 7.22 -8.45 -8.67
CA MET A 74 7.67 -7.87 -7.41
C MET A 74 9.16 -8.06 -7.16
N ALA A 75 9.74 -9.19 -7.62
CA ALA A 75 11.16 -9.46 -7.52
C ALA A 75 12.03 -8.41 -8.26
N GLY A 76 11.48 -7.73 -9.27
CA GLY A 76 12.17 -6.68 -10.04
C GLY A 76 12.27 -5.33 -9.33
N ARG A 77 11.69 -5.15 -8.14
CA ARG A 77 11.63 -3.85 -7.45
C ARG A 77 13.02 -3.23 -7.26
N ASP A 78 13.97 -3.97 -6.69
CA ASP A 78 15.31 -3.44 -6.39
C ASP A 78 16.09 -3.08 -7.66
N MET A 79 15.82 -3.74 -8.79
CA MET A 79 16.43 -3.41 -10.09
C MET A 79 16.05 -1.99 -10.53
N MET A 80 14.80 -1.58 -10.32
CA MET A 80 14.34 -0.23 -10.68
C MET A 80 15.05 0.85 -9.85
N TYR A 81 15.28 0.61 -8.55
CA TYR A 81 16.01 1.54 -7.70
C TYR A 81 17.45 1.72 -8.19
N ASP A 82 18.13 0.61 -8.49
CA ASP A 82 19.52 0.60 -8.94
C ASP A 82 19.69 1.26 -10.33
N GLN A 83 18.75 1.00 -11.25
CA GLN A 83 18.71 1.64 -12.57
C GLN A 83 18.46 3.14 -12.48
N ASN A 84 17.61 3.59 -11.55
CA ASN A 84 17.29 5.00 -11.41
C ASN A 84 18.47 5.82 -10.87
N TYR A 85 19.25 5.28 -9.93
CA TYR A 85 20.40 6.00 -9.37
C TYR A 85 21.31 5.11 -8.50
N ARG A 86 22.63 5.27 -8.67
CA ARG A 86 23.70 4.46 -8.05
C ARG A 86 23.66 4.34 -6.52
N TYR A 87 23.06 5.29 -5.81
CA TYR A 87 22.98 5.27 -4.34
C TYR A 87 21.60 4.92 -3.77
N ASN A 88 20.58 4.73 -4.62
CA ASN A 88 19.20 4.54 -4.18
C ASN A 88 19.04 3.34 -3.22
N LEU A 89 19.64 2.19 -3.53
CA LEU A 89 19.52 1.00 -2.66
C LEU A 89 20.18 1.22 -1.29
N LYS A 90 21.34 1.89 -1.24
CA LYS A 90 22.03 2.20 0.02
C LYS A 90 21.21 3.18 0.88
N ILE A 91 20.76 4.27 0.27
CA ILE A 91 19.95 5.30 0.93
C ILE A 91 18.64 4.69 1.44
N ARG A 92 17.88 4.00 0.58
CA ARG A 92 16.62 3.36 0.97
C ARG A 92 16.79 2.42 2.16
N ARG A 93 17.78 1.52 2.12
CA ARG A 93 18.01 0.54 3.20
C ARG A 93 18.34 1.23 4.53
N ALA A 94 19.14 2.30 4.51
CA ALA A 94 19.43 3.09 5.70
C ALA A 94 18.17 3.76 6.26
N LEU A 95 17.39 4.42 5.42
CA LEU A 95 16.14 5.07 5.84
C LEU A 95 15.10 4.07 6.36
N GLU A 96 14.94 2.92 5.70
CA GLU A 96 14.06 1.83 6.14
C GLU A 96 14.51 1.25 7.49
N ASN A 97 15.83 1.09 7.70
CA ASN A 97 16.36 0.63 8.98
C ASN A 97 16.08 1.64 10.11
N ILE A 98 16.26 2.94 9.84
CA ILE A 98 15.88 3.99 10.78
C ILE A 98 14.38 3.91 11.09
N TYR A 99 13.52 3.84 10.06
CA TYR A 99 12.06 3.83 10.22
C TYR A 99 11.57 2.68 11.11
N GLN A 100 12.12 1.48 10.90
CA GLN A 100 11.76 0.27 11.65
C GLN A 100 12.29 0.27 13.08
N ASN A 101 13.49 0.82 13.31
CA ASN A 101 14.20 0.66 14.57
C ASN A 101 14.16 1.87 15.50
N TYR A 102 13.87 3.07 15.01
CA TYR A 102 13.79 4.27 15.84
C TYR A 102 12.69 4.13 16.91
N LYS A 103 13.08 4.37 18.17
CA LYS A 103 12.21 4.25 19.36
C LYS A 103 11.91 5.60 20.04
N GLY A 104 12.43 6.70 19.51
CA GLY A 104 12.14 8.03 20.01
C GLY A 104 10.73 8.50 19.61
N ASP A 105 10.46 9.79 19.87
CA ASP A 105 9.17 10.39 19.55
C ASP A 105 8.96 10.51 18.04
N LYS A 106 7.87 9.91 17.54
CA LYS A 106 7.46 9.91 16.14
C LYS A 106 6.34 10.91 15.83
N THR A 107 6.03 11.80 16.78
CA THR A 107 5.01 12.85 16.61
C THR A 107 5.62 14.20 16.28
N THR A 108 6.95 14.32 16.31
CA THR A 108 7.68 15.57 16.02
C THR A 108 7.60 15.94 14.54
N GLU A 109 7.74 17.23 14.25
CA GLU A 109 7.79 17.74 12.87
C GLU A 109 8.97 17.15 12.09
N ASP A 110 10.17 17.09 12.70
CA ASP A 110 11.35 16.47 12.09
C ASP A 110 11.12 15.00 11.72
N TRP A 111 10.43 14.22 12.57
CA TRP A 111 10.09 12.84 12.24
C TRP A 111 9.09 12.77 11.09
N ASN A 112 8.07 13.61 11.09
CA ASN A 112 7.07 13.66 10.02
C ASN A 112 7.72 14.03 8.67
N ASN A 113 8.71 14.93 8.68
CA ASN A 113 9.47 15.32 7.49
C ASN A 113 10.37 14.17 7.02
N PHE A 114 11.03 13.46 7.95
CA PHE A 114 11.77 12.24 7.64
C PHE A 114 10.88 11.15 7.02
N GLU A 115 9.73 10.87 7.63
CA GLU A 115 8.78 9.88 7.14
C GLU A 115 8.24 10.26 5.76
N THR A 116 7.91 11.55 5.55
CA THR A 116 7.48 12.05 4.24
C THR A 116 8.57 11.87 3.18
N TYR A 117 9.84 12.16 3.50
CA TYR A 117 10.96 11.96 2.59
C TYR A 117 11.13 10.48 2.19
N LEU A 118 11.06 9.56 3.16
CA LEU A 118 11.10 8.11 2.90
C LEU A 118 9.91 7.64 2.04
N LYS A 119 8.69 8.12 2.33
CA LYS A 119 7.51 7.81 1.51
C LYS A 119 7.65 8.28 0.07
N ARG A 120 8.23 9.46 -0.17
CA ARG A 120 8.53 9.96 -1.52
C ARG A 120 9.54 9.07 -2.25
N ILE A 121 10.55 8.55 -1.55
CA ILE A 121 11.51 7.58 -2.10
C ILE A 121 10.84 6.27 -2.47
N TRP A 122 9.97 5.74 -1.60
CA TRP A 122 9.20 4.53 -1.90
C TRP A 122 8.35 4.68 -3.15
N PHE A 123 7.65 5.82 -3.25
CA PHE A 123 6.77 6.11 -4.38
C PHE A 123 7.55 6.30 -5.69
N SER A 124 8.70 6.98 -5.64
CA SER A 124 9.44 7.39 -6.85
C SER A 124 10.53 6.40 -7.28
N ASN A 125 10.70 5.30 -6.54
CA ASN A 125 11.78 4.34 -6.72
C ASN A 125 13.18 4.98 -6.70
N GLY A 126 13.38 5.97 -5.83
CA GLY A 126 14.65 6.69 -5.69
C GLY A 126 14.52 8.09 -5.09
N ILE A 127 15.66 8.79 -4.97
CA ILE A 127 15.73 10.14 -4.36
C ILE A 127 15.30 11.29 -5.28
N HIS A 128 14.77 10.97 -6.46
CA HIS A 128 14.34 11.96 -7.45
C HIS A 128 12.85 11.84 -7.72
N HIS A 129 12.22 12.98 -8.00
CA HIS A 129 10.81 13.09 -8.32
C HIS A 129 10.47 12.25 -9.57
N HIS A 130 9.49 11.35 -9.44
CA HIS A 130 9.08 10.43 -10.50
C HIS A 130 8.69 11.13 -11.81
N TYR A 131 8.09 12.34 -11.73
CA TYR A 131 7.73 13.17 -12.89
C TYR A 131 8.81 14.19 -13.32
N SER A 132 9.16 15.17 -12.47
CA SER A 132 10.10 16.25 -12.86
C SER A 132 11.57 15.84 -12.94
N ASN A 133 11.91 14.66 -12.43
CA ASN A 133 13.28 14.15 -12.25
C ASN A 133 14.14 14.93 -11.25
N ASP A 134 13.61 15.96 -10.58
CA ASP A 134 14.37 16.75 -9.61
C ASP A 134 14.65 15.96 -8.34
N LYS A 135 15.84 16.12 -7.77
CA LYS A 135 16.22 15.51 -6.50
C LYS A 135 15.35 16.07 -5.37
N PHE A 136 14.90 15.20 -4.47
CA PHE A 136 14.18 15.61 -3.28
C PHE A 136 15.12 16.30 -2.30
N ILE A 137 14.68 17.46 -1.80
CA ILE A 137 15.34 18.16 -0.70
C ILE A 137 14.69 17.68 0.60
N PRO A 138 15.47 17.16 1.58
CA PRO A 138 14.93 16.79 2.88
C PRO A 138 14.49 18.04 3.66
N GLU A 139 13.36 17.93 4.36
CA GLU A 139 12.82 19.01 5.21
C GLU A 139 13.17 18.79 6.69
N PHE A 140 14.19 17.99 6.96
CA PHE A 140 14.79 17.78 8.28
C PHE A 140 16.27 18.12 8.21
N SER A 141 16.83 18.54 9.35
CA SER A 141 18.23 18.93 9.42
C SER A 141 19.18 17.73 9.26
N LYS A 142 20.40 18.03 8.81
CA LYS A 142 21.48 17.04 8.75
C LYS A 142 21.81 16.51 10.15
N GLU A 143 21.78 17.38 11.16
CA GLU A 143 22.03 17.06 12.56
C GLU A 143 20.99 16.08 13.11
N TYR A 144 19.71 16.28 12.78
CA TYR A 144 18.64 15.36 13.15
C TYR A 144 18.83 13.99 12.49
N PHE A 145 19.18 13.97 11.20
CA PHE A 145 19.46 12.72 10.50
C PHE A 145 20.66 11.96 11.09
N ASP A 146 21.72 12.68 11.49
CA ASP A 146 22.88 12.10 12.18
C ASP A 146 22.49 11.48 13.53
N ALA A 147 21.57 12.12 14.26
CA ALA A 147 21.02 11.56 15.49
C ALA A 147 20.23 10.26 15.21
N LEU A 148 19.37 10.25 14.20
CA LEU A 148 18.62 9.05 13.80
C LEU A 148 19.55 7.89 13.41
N LEU A 149 20.59 8.15 12.61
CA LEU A 149 21.60 7.15 12.23
C LEU A 149 22.26 6.56 13.48
N LYS A 150 22.71 7.41 14.40
CA LYS A 150 23.37 7.00 15.64
C LYS A 150 22.45 6.17 16.54
N GLU A 151 21.23 6.63 16.78
CA GLU A 151 20.28 5.99 17.71
C GLU A 151 19.80 4.63 17.21
N THR A 152 19.79 4.42 15.90
CA THR A 152 19.37 3.16 15.29
C THR A 152 20.53 2.25 14.90
N GLY A 153 21.77 2.66 15.17
CA GLY A 153 22.96 1.93 14.73
C GLY A 153 23.04 1.77 13.20
N THR A 154 22.44 2.71 12.46
CA THR A 154 22.41 2.69 11.00
C THR A 154 23.67 3.34 10.45
N GLU A 155 24.36 2.66 9.54
CA GLU A 155 25.50 3.22 8.82
C GLU A 155 25.09 3.72 7.43
N LEU A 156 25.33 5.01 7.19
CA LEU A 156 25.27 5.62 5.86
C LEU A 156 26.37 6.67 5.78
N THR A 157 27.36 6.47 4.91
CA THR A 157 28.56 7.30 4.84
C THR A 157 28.99 7.58 3.39
N GLY A 158 29.91 8.54 3.22
CA GLY A 158 30.45 8.93 1.92
C GLY A 158 29.41 9.56 1.00
N GLU A 159 29.61 9.44 -0.32
CA GLU A 159 28.76 10.12 -1.31
C GLU A 159 27.26 9.78 -1.21
N ALA A 160 26.92 8.57 -0.77
CA ALA A 160 25.52 8.17 -0.57
C ALA A 160 24.84 8.94 0.56
N TYR A 161 25.61 9.34 1.58
CA TYR A 161 25.15 10.24 2.64
C TYR A 161 25.15 11.69 2.14
N ASP A 162 26.27 12.14 1.55
CA ASP A 162 26.45 13.54 1.18
C ASP A 162 25.39 14.01 0.16
N VAL A 163 25.02 13.14 -0.79
CA VAL A 163 24.08 13.49 -1.85
C VAL A 163 22.67 13.77 -1.36
N ILE A 164 22.31 13.33 -0.15
CA ILE A 164 21.00 13.65 0.45
C ILE A 164 20.87 15.16 0.71
N PHE A 165 21.97 15.82 1.07
CA PHE A 165 21.95 17.21 1.57
C PHE A 165 22.72 18.22 0.70
N ASN A 166 23.55 17.77 -0.24
CA ASN A 166 24.27 18.67 -1.17
C ASN A 166 23.49 18.94 -2.46
N ASP A 167 24.08 19.69 -3.41
CA ASP A 167 23.46 20.01 -4.71
C ASP A 167 23.83 19.03 -5.85
N ALA A 168 24.62 17.98 -5.56
CA ALA A 168 25.06 17.03 -6.57
C ALA A 168 23.91 16.15 -7.10
N ASP A 169 24.04 15.65 -8.33
CA ASP A 169 23.09 14.73 -8.95
C ASP A 169 21.62 15.27 -8.89
N ALA A 170 21.45 16.58 -9.10
CA ALA A 170 20.19 17.30 -8.91
C ALA A 170 19.03 16.82 -9.80
N LYS A 171 19.33 16.11 -10.90
CA LYS A 171 18.33 15.48 -11.78
C LYS A 171 18.66 14.02 -12.04
N LYS A 172 17.62 13.17 -12.03
CA LYS A 172 17.72 11.78 -12.49
C LYS A 172 17.96 11.67 -14.00
N VAL A 173 17.19 12.45 -14.76
CA VAL A 173 17.28 12.54 -16.22
C VAL A 173 17.30 14.01 -16.57
N ASN A 174 18.33 14.43 -17.32
CA ASN A 174 18.42 15.79 -17.83
C ASN A 174 17.87 15.83 -19.27
N LEU A 175 16.83 16.63 -19.48
CA LEU A 175 16.18 16.81 -20.79
C LEU A 175 16.61 18.12 -21.47
N ASP A 176 17.50 18.88 -20.82
CA ASP A 176 18.12 20.08 -21.36
C ASP A 176 19.17 19.69 -22.41
N ALA A 177 18.87 19.93 -23.68
CA ALA A 177 19.72 19.55 -24.81
C ALA A 177 21.11 20.22 -24.76
N ASP A 178 21.23 21.37 -24.11
CA ASP A 178 22.49 22.11 -24.00
C ASP A 178 23.41 21.56 -22.91
N LYS A 179 22.93 20.60 -22.10
CA LYS A 179 23.66 19.97 -20.99
C LYS A 179 23.88 18.46 -21.18
N GLY A 180 23.54 17.92 -22.35
CA GLY A 180 23.64 16.50 -22.71
C GLY A 180 24.92 16.15 -23.46
#